data_AF-A0A564KIR7-F1
#
_entry.id   AF-A0A564KIR7-F1
#
_cell.length_a   1.000
_cell.length_b   1.000
_cell.length_c   1.000
_cell.angle_alpha   90.00
_cell.angle_beta   90.00
_cell.angle_gamma   90.00
#
_symmetry.space_group_name_H-M   'P 1'
#
loop_
_entity.id
_entity.type
_entity.pdbx_description
1 polymer ?
#
loop_
_entity_poly.entity_id
_entity_poly.type
_entity_poly.pdbx_seq_one_letter_code
_entity_poly.pdbx_strand_id
1 'polypeptide(L)'
;MMLSTAHSPGVFGLANLKEIYFNDYFKTVTPCLIGVLTTDRVEEIIQEKALWGLLSKQLTFIYNRLYHYVMPQGAPTAYEMIRQQLIKLMGEEVGYRHSITAERYIREKTQLSRSGVMRILADLKTGGFIEIEEGKLIKINKLPAKY
;
A
#
# COMPACT_ATOMS: atom_id res chain seq x y z
N MET A 1 -6.62 3.64 6.22
CA MET A 1 -5.44 3.53 5.33
C MET A 1 -5.75 2.45 4.31
N MET A 2 -5.40 2.60 3.02
CA MET A 2 -5.63 1.51 2.04
C MET A 2 -4.57 0.43 2.23
N LEU A 3 -4.97 -0.76 2.68
CA LEU A 3 -4.06 -1.88 3.00
C LEU A 3 -3.64 -2.67 1.75
N SER A 4 -4.57 -2.92 0.84
CA SER A 4 -4.29 -3.62 -0.41
C SER A 4 -5.39 -3.40 -1.45
N THR A 5 -5.09 -3.74 -2.70
CA THR A 5 -6.06 -3.90 -3.79
C THR A 5 -6.01 -5.35 -4.28
N ALA A 6 -7.12 -5.83 -4.80
CA ALA A 6 -7.25 -7.20 -5.29
C ALA A 6 -8.20 -7.29 -6.49
N HIS A 7 -8.00 -8.32 -7.30
CA HIS A 7 -8.82 -8.65 -8.47
C HIS A 7 -9.61 -9.94 -8.24
N SER A 8 -10.66 -10.15 -9.03
CA SER A 8 -11.39 -11.42 -9.05
C SER A 8 -10.53 -12.53 -9.67
N PRO A 9 -10.59 -13.78 -9.16
CA PRO A 9 -11.30 -14.20 -7.95
C PRO A 9 -10.51 -13.86 -6.67
N GLY A 10 -11.20 -13.38 -5.63
CA GLY A 10 -10.60 -13.06 -4.34
C GLY A 10 -11.50 -13.45 -3.18
N VAL A 11 -10.90 -13.99 -2.11
CA VAL A 11 -11.59 -14.38 -0.87
C VAL A 11 -11.01 -13.56 0.29
N PHE A 12 -11.90 -12.93 1.06
CA PHE A 12 -11.54 -12.04 2.16
C PHE A 12 -12.33 -12.37 3.43
N GLY A 13 -11.88 -11.85 4.58
CA GLY A 13 -12.57 -12.00 5.87
C GLY A 13 -12.19 -13.25 6.67
N LEU A 14 -11.51 -14.22 6.06
CA LEU A 14 -11.12 -15.49 6.72
C LEU A 14 -10.14 -15.33 7.89
N ALA A 15 -9.48 -14.18 8.04
CA ALA A 15 -8.62 -13.91 9.19
C ALA A 15 -9.41 -13.59 10.47
N ASN A 16 -10.71 -13.25 10.35
CA ASN A 16 -11.58 -12.88 11.47
C ASN A 16 -12.56 -14.01 11.89
N LEU A 17 -12.26 -15.28 11.56
CA LEU A 17 -13.21 -16.39 11.81
C LEU A 17 -13.50 -16.63 13.29
N LYS A 18 -12.52 -16.42 14.18
CA LYS A 18 -12.66 -16.65 15.63
C LYS A 18 -12.74 -15.34 16.44
N GLU A 19 -11.88 -14.37 16.09
CA GLU A 19 -11.83 -13.06 16.73
C GLU A 19 -11.73 -11.98 15.65
N ILE A 20 -12.31 -10.82 15.91
CA ILE A 20 -12.25 -9.69 14.97
C ILE A 20 -10.94 -8.94 15.22
N TYR A 21 -9.94 -9.19 14.37
CA TYR A 21 -8.66 -8.47 14.42
C TYR A 21 -8.65 -7.21 13.54
N PHE A 22 -9.48 -7.20 12.49
CA PHE A 22 -9.56 -6.09 11.53
C PHE A 22 -10.99 -5.60 11.39
N ASN A 23 -11.22 -4.30 11.60
CA ASN A 23 -12.50 -3.62 11.38
C ASN A 23 -12.42 -2.68 10.17
N ASP A 24 -11.97 -3.23 9.05
CA ASP A 24 -11.81 -2.51 7.79
C ASP A 24 -13.06 -2.65 6.92
N TYR A 25 -13.17 -1.79 5.90
CA TYR A 25 -14.24 -1.85 4.90
C TYR A 25 -13.68 -2.04 3.50
N PHE A 26 -14.45 -2.70 2.64
CA PHE A 26 -14.15 -2.80 1.22
C PHE A 26 -14.70 -1.60 0.47
N LYS A 27 -13.89 -1.07 -0.45
CA LYS A 27 -14.33 -0.11 -1.46
C LYS A 27 -14.14 -0.73 -2.84
N THR A 28 -15.20 -0.82 -3.62
CA THR A 28 -15.12 -1.27 -5.01
C THR A 28 -14.54 -0.16 -5.87
N VAL A 29 -13.59 -0.51 -6.75
CA VAL A 29 -12.97 0.42 -7.71
C VAL A 29 -13.72 0.38 -9.05
N THR A 30 -14.25 -0.79 -9.40
CA THR A 30 -15.09 -1.05 -10.58
C THR A 30 -16.34 -1.81 -10.13
N PRO A 31 -17.40 -1.92 -10.97
CA PRO A 31 -18.54 -2.79 -10.66
C PRO A 31 -18.06 -4.22 -10.36
N CYS A 32 -18.39 -4.73 -9.18
CA CYS A 32 -18.00 -6.05 -8.70
C CYS A 32 -19.22 -6.87 -8.33
N LEU A 33 -19.20 -8.17 -8.63
CA LEU A 33 -20.10 -9.14 -8.02
C LEU A 33 -19.44 -9.69 -6.75
N ILE A 34 -20.10 -9.50 -5.61
CA ILE A 34 -19.57 -9.90 -4.30
C ILE A 34 -20.52 -10.92 -3.69
N GLY A 35 -20.01 -12.12 -3.41
CA GLY A 35 -20.69 -13.12 -2.58
C GLY A 35 -20.27 -12.97 -1.12
N VAL A 36 -21.20 -13.19 -0.21
CA VAL A 36 -20.96 -13.14 1.25
C VAL A 36 -21.42 -14.45 1.87
N LEU A 37 -20.63 -14.96 2.82
CA LEU A 37 -20.98 -16.11 3.65
C LEU A 37 -20.88 -15.71 5.11
N THR A 38 -21.74 -16.28 5.95
CA THR A 38 -21.61 -16.16 7.40
C THR A 38 -20.41 -16.99 7.89
N THR A 39 -19.83 -16.59 9.02
CA THR A 39 -18.74 -17.33 9.66
C THR A 39 -19.13 -18.80 9.90
N ASP A 40 -20.32 -19.05 10.45
CA ASP A 40 -20.83 -20.40 10.72
C ASP A 40 -20.85 -21.26 9.43
N ARG A 41 -21.33 -20.69 8.32
CA ARG A 41 -21.39 -21.42 7.05
C ARG A 41 -19.99 -21.72 6.50
N VAL A 42 -19.04 -20.82 6.70
CA VAL A 42 -17.64 -21.05 6.31
C VAL A 42 -17.05 -22.18 7.15
N GLU A 43 -17.29 -22.20 8.47
CA GLU A 43 -16.81 -23.26 9.36
C GLU A 43 -17.37 -24.64 8.96
N GLU A 44 -18.67 -24.73 8.68
CA GLU A 44 -19.31 -25.94 8.15
C GLU A 44 -18.62 -26.44 6.87
N ILE A 45 -18.43 -25.56 5.88
CA ILE A 45 -17.81 -25.92 4.59
C ILE A 45 -16.37 -26.40 4.79
N ILE A 46 -15.61 -25.74 5.67
CA ILE A 46 -14.23 -26.13 5.96
C ILE A 46 -14.19 -27.54 6.56
N GLN A 47 -15.13 -27.84 7.47
CA GLN A 47 -15.23 -29.15 8.12
C GLN A 47 -15.67 -30.24 7.13
N GLU A 48 -16.78 -30.02 6.42
CA GLU A 48 -17.35 -30.98 5.45
C GLU A 48 -16.35 -31.37 4.36
N LYS A 49 -15.54 -30.41 3.91
CA LYS A 49 -14.59 -30.59 2.80
C LYS A 49 -13.14 -30.75 3.24
N ALA A 50 -12.87 -30.87 4.55
CA ALA A 50 -11.54 -30.98 5.13
C ALA A 50 -10.55 -29.89 4.63
N LEU A 51 -10.99 -28.63 4.57
CA LEU A 51 -10.23 -27.54 3.95
C LEU A 51 -9.26 -26.82 4.89
N TRP A 52 -9.15 -27.24 6.16
CA TRP A 52 -8.26 -26.58 7.14
C TRP A 52 -6.81 -26.46 6.65
N GLY A 53 -6.31 -27.46 5.91
CA GLY A 53 -4.97 -27.41 5.32
C GLY A 53 -4.82 -26.42 4.16
N LEU A 54 -5.89 -26.15 3.40
CA LEU A 54 -5.89 -25.12 2.35
C LEU A 54 -5.99 -23.73 2.96
N LEU A 55 -6.91 -23.58 3.92
CA LEU A 55 -7.11 -22.33 4.66
C LEU A 55 -5.81 -21.89 5.35
N SER A 56 -5.13 -22.81 6.04
CA SER A 56 -3.88 -22.49 6.74
C SER A 56 -2.81 -21.98 5.78
N LYS A 57 -2.60 -22.64 4.64
CA LYS A 57 -1.66 -22.19 3.59
C LYS A 57 -2.01 -20.80 3.08
N GLN A 58 -3.30 -20.54 2.81
CA GLN A 58 -3.76 -19.24 2.35
C GLN A 58 -3.52 -18.14 3.40
N LEU A 59 -3.87 -18.40 4.66
CA LEU A 59 -3.63 -17.46 5.75
C LEU A 59 -2.12 -17.21 5.94
N THR A 60 -1.27 -18.25 5.92
CA THR A 60 0.18 -18.09 6.02
C THR A 60 0.74 -17.25 4.87
N PHE A 61 0.25 -17.42 3.64
CA PHE A 61 0.65 -16.59 2.51
C PHE A 61 0.26 -15.11 2.72
N ILE A 62 -0.99 -14.87 3.16
CA ILE A 62 -1.49 -13.50 3.41
C ILE A 62 -0.72 -12.85 4.56
N TYR A 63 -0.51 -13.55 5.68
CA TYR A 63 0.25 -13.04 6.82
C TYR A 63 1.70 -12.75 6.47
N ASN A 64 2.38 -13.63 5.73
CA ASN A 64 3.75 -13.35 5.27
C ASN A 64 3.78 -12.09 4.40
N ARG A 65 2.80 -11.90 3.52
CA ARG A 65 2.73 -10.71 2.68
C ARG A 65 2.43 -9.46 3.50
N LEU A 66 1.51 -9.55 4.45
CA LEU A 66 1.20 -8.46 5.38
C LEU A 66 2.44 -8.10 6.18
N TYR A 67 3.13 -9.07 6.78
CA TYR A 67 4.30 -8.85 7.62
C TYR A 67 5.48 -8.23 6.85
N HIS A 68 5.76 -8.71 5.63
CA HIS A 68 6.92 -8.23 4.87
C HIS A 68 6.68 -6.95 4.07
N TYR A 69 5.44 -6.70 3.63
CA TYR A 69 5.16 -5.63 2.67
C TYR A 69 4.17 -4.58 3.17
N VAL A 70 3.34 -4.90 4.16
CA VAL A 70 2.25 -4.01 4.63
C VAL A 70 2.47 -3.51 6.05
N MET A 71 3.08 -4.32 6.91
CA MET A 71 3.51 -3.98 8.25
C MET A 71 4.96 -3.49 8.16
N PRO A 72 5.23 -2.19 8.05
CA PRO A 72 6.56 -1.70 8.36
C PRO A 72 6.92 -2.12 9.79
N GLN A 73 8.22 -2.35 10.06
CA GLN A 73 8.76 -2.68 11.39
C GLN A 73 8.53 -1.56 12.44
N GLY A 74 7.66 -0.58 12.17
CA GLY A 74 7.38 0.63 12.92
C GLY A 74 6.61 1.65 12.07
N ALA A 75 6.32 2.84 12.59
CA ALA A 75 5.78 3.93 11.76
C ALA A 75 6.80 4.27 10.64
N PRO A 76 6.36 4.41 9.37
CA PRO A 76 7.28 4.70 8.28
C PRO A 76 7.99 6.03 8.56
N THR A 77 9.30 6.05 8.39
CA THR A 77 10.12 7.26 8.47
C THR A 77 9.65 8.27 7.43
N ALA A 78 9.96 9.55 7.65
CA ALA A 78 9.67 10.60 6.67
C ALA A 78 10.23 10.27 5.27
N TYR A 79 11.42 9.65 5.22
CA TYR A 79 12.01 9.19 3.97
C TYR A 79 11.19 8.09 3.30
N GLU A 80 10.78 7.05 4.03
CA GLU A 80 10.00 5.95 3.47
C GLU A 80 8.66 6.44 2.91
N MET A 81 7.99 7.36 3.62
CA MET A 81 6.79 8.01 3.13
C MET A 81 7.05 8.78 1.82
N ILE A 82 8.09 9.60 1.78
CA ILE A 82 8.48 10.37 0.58
C ILE A 82 8.83 9.43 -0.59
N ARG A 83 9.64 8.40 -0.34
CA ARG A 83 10.03 7.39 -1.32
C ARG A 83 8.82 6.73 -1.96
N GLN A 84 7.84 6.31 -1.15
CA GLN A 84 6.59 5.72 -1.65
C GLN A 84 5.79 6.72 -2.49
N GLN A 85 5.67 7.98 -2.07
CA GLN A 85 4.93 8.98 -2.82
C GLN A 85 5.63 9.39 -4.13
N LEU A 86 6.97 9.40 -4.17
CA LEU A 86 7.72 9.64 -5.41
C LEU A 86 7.46 8.53 -6.44
N ILE A 87 7.45 7.26 -6.00
CA ILE A 87 7.12 6.12 -6.87
C ILE A 87 5.69 6.26 -7.40
N LYS A 88 4.73 6.63 -6.55
CA LYS A 88 3.35 6.86 -6.97
C LYS A 88 3.25 8.01 -7.98
N LEU A 89 3.88 9.15 -7.68
CA LEU A 89 3.92 10.31 -8.57
C LEU A 89 4.53 9.98 -9.95
N MET A 90 5.55 9.11 -10.00
CA MET A 90 6.14 8.66 -11.27
C MET A 90 5.21 7.75 -12.08
N GLY A 91 4.29 7.06 -11.42
CA GLY A 91 3.26 6.24 -12.06
C GLY A 91 2.00 7.01 -12.48
N GLU A 92 1.88 8.30 -12.14
CA GLU A 92 0.76 9.14 -12.57
C GLU A 92 0.88 9.53 -14.05
N GLU A 93 -0.25 9.91 -14.65
CA GLU A 93 -0.32 10.52 -15.98
C GLU A 93 0.64 11.71 -16.12
N VAL A 94 1.37 11.77 -17.24
CA VAL A 94 2.43 12.77 -17.46
C VAL A 94 1.92 14.21 -17.33
N GLY A 95 0.71 14.48 -17.85
CA GLY A 95 0.10 15.80 -17.74
C GLY A 95 -0.13 16.24 -16.29
N TYR A 96 -0.61 15.32 -15.45
CA TYR A 96 -0.81 15.61 -14.03
C TYR A 96 0.53 15.78 -13.30
N ARG A 97 1.50 14.89 -13.54
CA ARG A 97 2.84 14.97 -12.94
C ARG A 97 3.55 16.29 -13.24
N HIS A 98 3.36 16.86 -14.43
CA HIS A 98 3.92 18.17 -14.80
C HIS A 98 3.12 19.36 -14.27
N SER A 99 1.88 19.15 -13.79
CA SER A 99 1.03 20.20 -13.23
C SER A 99 1.26 20.47 -11.74
N ILE A 100 1.97 19.58 -11.03
CA ILE A 100 2.15 19.63 -9.57
C ILE A 100 3.63 19.49 -9.20
N THR A 101 4.04 20.18 -8.12
CA THR A 101 5.38 19.97 -7.56
C THR A 101 5.43 18.67 -6.76
N ALA A 102 6.59 18.01 -6.75
CA ALA A 102 6.81 16.81 -5.95
C ALA A 102 6.51 17.07 -4.46
N GLU A 103 6.94 18.22 -3.93
CA GLU A 103 6.66 18.62 -2.54
C GLU A 103 5.16 18.71 -2.26
N ARG A 104 4.40 19.40 -3.12
CA ARG A 104 2.97 19.57 -2.92
C ARG A 104 2.23 18.23 -2.98
N TYR A 105 2.53 17.39 -3.97
CA TYR A 105 1.94 16.05 -4.08
C TYR A 105 2.18 15.23 -2.83
N ILE A 106 3.43 15.22 -2.33
CA ILE A 106 3.81 14.49 -1.11
C ILE A 106 3.07 15.04 0.11
N ARG A 107 3.05 16.37 0.29
CA ARG A 107 2.43 17.02 1.45
C ARG A 107 0.92 16.82 1.50
N GLU A 108 0.25 16.77 0.36
CA GLU A 108 -1.19 16.48 0.29
C GLU A 108 -1.54 15.02 0.64
N LYS A 109 -0.57 14.11 0.61
CA LYS A 109 -0.75 12.67 0.86
C LYS A 109 -0.07 12.15 2.12
N THR A 110 0.57 13.04 2.88
CA THR A 110 1.31 12.72 4.11
C THR A 110 1.05 13.81 5.16
N GLN A 111 1.41 13.55 6.43
CA GLN A 111 1.38 14.56 7.49
C GLN A 111 2.74 15.26 7.67
N LEU A 112 3.64 15.15 6.68
CA LEU A 112 4.97 15.70 6.78
C LEU A 112 4.95 17.23 6.65
N SER A 113 5.83 17.89 7.41
CA SER A 113 6.05 19.32 7.26
C SER A 113 6.70 19.62 5.90
N ARG A 114 6.39 20.80 5.34
CA ARG A 114 7.01 21.26 4.09
C ARG A 114 8.53 21.27 4.16
N SER A 115 9.10 21.74 5.27
CA SER A 115 10.56 21.75 5.47
C SER A 115 11.15 20.35 5.52
N GLY A 116 10.46 19.39 6.16
CA GLY A 116 10.88 17.99 6.20
C GLY A 116 10.89 17.34 4.81
N VAL A 117 9.85 17.59 4.01
CA VAL A 117 9.77 17.11 2.62
C VAL A 117 10.87 17.72 1.76
N MET A 118 11.03 19.04 1.81
CA MET A 118 12.02 19.76 1.01
C MET A 118 13.45 19.32 1.33
N ARG A 119 13.78 19.09 2.60
CA ARG A 119 15.11 18.60 3.02
C ARG A 119 15.43 17.27 2.33
N ILE A 120 14.55 16.30 2.42
CA ILE A 120 14.76 14.97 1.83
C ILE A 120 14.77 15.04 0.30
N LEU A 121 13.91 15.85 -0.33
CA LEU A 121 13.95 16.05 -1.78
C LEU A 121 15.27 16.68 -2.26
N ALA A 122 15.81 17.64 -1.49
CA ALA A 122 17.09 18.27 -1.80
C ALA A 122 18.24 17.28 -1.68
N ASP A 123 18.26 16.47 -0.62
CA ASP A 123 19.25 15.43 -0.40
C ASP A 123 19.18 14.36 -1.52
N LEU A 124 17.97 13.94 -1.91
CA LEU A 124 17.75 12.99 -3.00
C LEU A 124 18.18 13.53 -4.36
N LYS A 125 17.92 14.81 -4.63
CA LYS A 125 18.35 15.49 -5.86
C LYS A 125 19.87 15.61 -5.90
N THR A 126 20.50 16.02 -4.79
CA THR A 126 21.95 16.19 -4.68
C THR A 126 22.67 14.85 -4.85
N GLY A 127 22.12 13.77 -4.31
CA GLY A 127 22.62 12.41 -4.50
C GLY A 127 22.36 11.81 -5.90
N GLY A 128 21.71 12.55 -6.81
CA GLY A 128 21.39 12.07 -8.16
C GLY A 128 20.32 10.97 -8.21
N PHE A 129 19.60 10.72 -7.11
CA PHE A 129 18.59 9.66 -7.03
C PHE A 129 17.31 10.03 -7.77
N ILE A 130 17.01 11.32 -7.88
CA ILE A 130 15.86 11.88 -8.61
C ILE A 130 16.28 13.12 -9.40
N GLU A 131 15.56 13.39 -10.47
CA GLU A 131 15.69 14.60 -11.27
C GLU A 131 14.44 15.46 -11.08
N ILE A 132 14.64 16.71 -10.65
CA ILE A 132 13.58 17.69 -10.40
C ILE A 132 13.91 18.99 -11.14
N GLU A 133 12.96 19.45 -11.95
CA GLU A 133 12.98 20.72 -12.67
C GLU A 133 11.77 21.56 -12.25
N GLU A 134 12.00 22.81 -11.86
CA GLU A 134 10.94 23.70 -11.35
C GLU A 134 10.07 23.09 -10.23
N GLY A 135 10.65 22.19 -9.43
CA GLY A 135 9.95 21.47 -8.37
C GLY A 135 9.12 20.26 -8.84
N LYS A 136 9.06 19.98 -10.15
CA LYS A 136 8.34 18.85 -10.75
C LYS A 136 9.25 17.64 -10.86
N LEU A 137 8.72 16.44 -10.58
CA LEU A 137 9.47 15.20 -10.66
C LEU A 137 9.61 14.77 -12.13
N ILE A 138 10.83 14.79 -12.67
CA ILE A 138 11.12 14.42 -14.07
C ILE A 138 11.46 12.94 -14.18
N LYS A 139 12.31 12.44 -13.28
CA LYS A 139 12.79 11.06 -13.32
C LYS A 139 13.18 10.55 -11.94
N ILE A 140 13.07 9.23 -11.75
CA ILE A 140 13.65 8.50 -10.64
C ILE A 140 14.77 7.63 -11.21
N ASN A 141 16.00 7.82 -10.72
CA ASN A 141 17.15 7.02 -11.13
C ASN A 141 17.23 5.73 -10.30
N LYS A 142 17.51 5.85 -9.00
CA LYS A 142 17.52 4.72 -8.07
C LYS A 142 17.33 5.19 -6.63
N LEU A 143 16.15 4.99 -6.05
CA LEU A 143 15.92 5.40 -4.66
C LEU A 143 16.62 4.43 -3.69
N PRO A 144 17.42 4.93 -2.72
CA PRO A 144 18.03 4.11 -1.67
C PRO A 144 17.00 3.24 -0.93
N ALA A 145 17.40 2.03 -0.56
CA ALA A 145 16.55 1.16 0.27
C ALA A 145 16.47 1.65 1.72
N LYS A 146 17.49 2.38 2.19
CA LYS A 146 17.59 2.97 3.54
C LYS A 146 18.18 4.37 3.43
N TYR A 147 17.78 5.25 4.36
CA TYR A 147 18.17 6.65 4.47
C TYR A 147 18.57 6.96 5.91
#